data_AF-A0A936WWX0-F1
#
_entry.id   AF-A0A936WWX0-F1
#
_cell.length_a   1.000
_cell.length_b   1.000
_cell.length_c   1.000
_cell.angle_alpha   90.00
_cell.angle_beta   90.00
_cell.angle_gamma   90.00
#
_symmetry.space_group_name_H-M   'P 1'
#
loop_
_entity.id
_entity.type
_entity.pdbx_description
1 polymer ?
#
loop_
_entity_poly.entity_id
_entity_poly.type
_entity_poly.pdbx_seq_one_letter_code
_entity_poly.pdbx_strand_id
1 'polypeptide(L)'
;MTALERKEKTEAILQAESLWDSVSDYEKELLSKRRLTEKDKIKISWQSENIYLLLWAINKIDLLDLPIEHCNIGEMFDLLPGPFEPTQDYIQNATVRSKPEILDKLDLIYRLHWAARDANLRNQDIPGDIDIEILQEWHYAINWVTYYNDDWDDIQTDT
;
A
#
# COMPACT_ATOMS: atom_id res chain seq x y z
N MET A 1 22.63 -15.38 -4.70
CA MET A 1 21.57 -15.51 -3.69
C MET A 1 20.30 -16.03 -4.36
N THR A 2 19.86 -17.23 -3.98
CA THR A 2 18.64 -17.87 -4.50
C THR A 2 17.39 -17.14 -4.01
N ALA A 3 16.23 -17.40 -4.61
CA ALA A 3 14.97 -16.79 -4.18
C ALA A 3 14.55 -17.22 -2.76
N LEU A 4 14.93 -18.44 -2.36
CA LEU A 4 14.70 -18.97 -1.01
C LEU A 4 15.59 -18.25 0.02
N GLU A 5 16.89 -18.12 -0.27
CA GLU A 5 17.83 -17.38 0.58
C GLU A 5 17.42 -15.91 0.79
N ARG A 6 16.81 -15.27 -0.21
CA ARG A 6 16.27 -13.91 -0.06
C ARG A 6 15.12 -13.85 0.93
N LYS A 7 14.21 -14.83 0.89
CA LYS A 7 13.01 -14.88 1.76
C LYS A 7 13.38 -15.17 3.21
N GLU A 8 14.22 -16.16 3.45
CA GLU A 8 14.74 -16.48 4.78
C GLU A 8 15.45 -15.26 5.40
N LYS A 9 16.16 -14.49 4.57
CA LYS A 9 16.79 -13.24 4.99
C LYS A 9 15.76 -12.16 5.33
N THR A 10 14.70 -12.00 4.53
CA THR A 10 13.62 -11.04 4.80
C THR A 10 12.91 -11.35 6.11
N GLU A 11 12.53 -12.61 6.35
CA GLU A 11 11.90 -13.02 7.60
C GLU A 11 12.81 -12.75 8.81
N ALA A 12 14.10 -13.10 8.70
CA ALA A 12 15.07 -12.85 9.78
C ALA A 12 15.23 -11.36 10.10
N ILE A 13 15.23 -10.48 9.07
CA ILE A 13 15.28 -9.02 9.26
C ILE A 13 14.03 -8.54 9.98
N LEU A 14 12.84 -8.96 9.53
CA LEU A 14 11.57 -8.56 10.14
C LEU A 14 11.45 -9.01 11.60
N GLN A 15 11.97 -10.20 11.93
CA GLN A 15 12.03 -10.69 13.31
C GLN A 15 13.02 -9.89 14.16
N ALA A 16 14.22 -9.61 13.64
CA ALA A 16 15.23 -8.83 14.36
C ALA A 16 14.74 -7.41 14.68
N GLU A 17 13.94 -6.82 13.81
CA GLU A 17 13.35 -5.48 13.95
C GLU A 17 12.00 -5.47 14.68
N SER A 18 11.53 -6.63 15.20
CA SER A 18 10.23 -6.77 15.86
C SER A 18 9.02 -6.37 14.99
N LEU A 19 9.13 -6.54 13.66
CA LEU A 19 8.09 -6.22 12.68
C LEU A 19 7.26 -7.43 12.25
N TRP A 20 7.73 -8.65 12.53
CA TRP A 20 7.08 -9.88 12.07
C TRP A 20 5.60 -10.00 12.49
N ASP A 21 5.26 -9.52 13.69
CA ASP A 21 3.89 -9.54 14.20
C ASP A 21 2.96 -8.56 13.47
N SER A 22 3.51 -7.55 12.79
CA SER A 22 2.77 -6.58 11.97
C SER A 22 2.58 -7.03 10.52
N VAL A 23 3.24 -8.11 10.09
CA VAL A 23 3.09 -8.69 8.75
C VAL A 23 1.73 -9.39 8.67
N SER A 24 0.97 -9.13 7.61
CA SER A 24 -0.36 -9.72 7.46
C SER A 24 -0.29 -11.24 7.27
N ASP A 25 -1.38 -11.95 7.52
CA ASP A 25 -1.40 -13.42 7.35
C ASP A 25 -1.23 -13.80 5.88
N TYR A 26 -1.78 -13.00 4.96
CA TYR A 26 -1.55 -13.15 3.54
C TYR A 26 -0.07 -12.95 3.17
N GLU A 27 0.60 -11.95 3.73
CA GLU A 27 2.03 -11.70 3.50
C GLU A 27 2.92 -12.81 4.05
N LYS A 28 2.61 -13.33 5.25
CA LYS A 28 3.28 -14.50 5.84
C LYS A 28 3.13 -15.73 4.94
N GLU A 29 1.96 -15.96 4.36
CA GLU A 29 1.73 -17.04 3.38
C GLU A 29 2.66 -16.86 2.16
N LEU A 30 2.74 -15.64 1.61
CA LEU A 30 3.59 -15.34 0.46
C LEU A 30 5.08 -15.51 0.74
N LEU A 31 5.54 -15.09 1.92
CA LEU A 31 6.93 -15.22 2.35
C LEU A 31 7.30 -16.71 2.49
N SER A 32 6.42 -17.53 3.05
CA SER A 32 6.65 -18.97 3.23
C SER A 32 6.56 -19.82 1.93
N LYS A 33 5.89 -19.34 0.88
CA LYS A 33 5.79 -20.05 -0.41
C LYS A 33 7.17 -20.29 -1.04
N ARG A 34 7.49 -21.54 -1.40
CA ARG A 34 8.74 -21.88 -2.11
C ARG A 34 8.86 -21.19 -3.49
N ARG A 35 7.74 -20.99 -4.18
CA ARG A 35 7.67 -20.32 -5.48
C ARG A 35 6.39 -19.51 -5.56
N LEU A 36 6.51 -18.24 -5.97
CA LEU A 36 5.37 -17.38 -6.26
C LEU A 36 4.80 -17.70 -7.65
N THR A 37 3.48 -17.75 -7.73
CA THR A 37 2.76 -17.80 -9.01
C THR A 37 2.76 -16.43 -9.68
N GLU A 38 2.40 -16.35 -10.97
CA GLU A 38 2.27 -15.04 -11.63
C GLU A 38 1.17 -14.18 -10.98
N LYS A 39 0.09 -14.80 -10.50
CA LYS A 39 -0.96 -14.10 -9.75
C LYS A 39 -0.43 -13.50 -8.45
N ASP A 40 0.38 -14.25 -7.70
CA ASP A 40 0.99 -13.75 -6.46
C ASP A 40 1.89 -12.54 -6.76
N LYS A 41 2.69 -12.59 -7.84
CA LYS A 41 3.57 -11.47 -8.22
C LYS A 41 2.79 -10.22 -8.58
N ILE A 42 1.70 -10.36 -9.35
CA ILE A 42 0.83 -9.25 -9.73
C ILE A 42 0.20 -8.63 -8.47
N LYS A 43 -0.35 -9.45 -7.57
CA LYS A 43 -0.96 -8.94 -6.33
C LYS A 43 0.07 -8.22 -5.44
N ILE A 44 1.27 -8.78 -5.29
CA ILE A 44 2.36 -8.12 -4.54
C ILE A 44 2.79 -6.82 -5.22
N SER A 45 2.86 -6.75 -6.56
CA SER A 45 3.28 -5.51 -7.21
C SER A 45 2.30 -4.36 -6.94
N TRP A 46 1.00 -4.65 -6.83
CA TRP A 46 0.00 -3.64 -6.48
C TRP A 46 0.14 -3.11 -5.05
N GLN A 47 0.74 -3.86 -4.13
CA GLN A 47 1.04 -3.34 -2.78
C GLN A 47 2.00 -2.14 -2.80
N SER A 48 2.72 -1.89 -3.89
CA SER A 48 3.51 -0.65 -4.03
C SER A 48 2.63 0.60 -3.93
N GLU A 49 1.41 0.57 -4.48
CA GLU A 49 0.46 1.68 -4.39
C GLU A 49 -0.07 1.88 -2.97
N ASN A 50 -0.28 0.78 -2.23
CA ASN A 50 -0.62 0.83 -0.82
C ASN A 50 0.49 1.50 -0.01
N ILE A 51 1.75 1.09 -0.21
CA ILE A 51 2.91 1.66 0.47
C ILE A 51 3.05 3.16 0.12
N TYR A 52 2.85 3.53 -1.14
CA TYR A 52 2.89 4.92 -1.58
C TYR A 52 1.86 5.78 -0.84
N LEU A 53 0.61 5.32 -0.71
CA LEU A 53 -0.39 6.01 0.08
C LEU A 53 -0.04 6.07 1.58
N LEU A 54 0.48 4.99 2.16
CA LEU A 54 0.88 4.94 3.57
C LEU A 54 2.04 5.90 3.87
N LEU A 55 3.02 6.00 2.97
CA LEU A 55 4.11 6.98 3.03
C LEU A 55 3.59 8.41 2.97
N TRP A 56 2.56 8.65 2.14
CA TRP A 56 1.81 9.89 2.20
C TRP A 56 1.11 10.03 3.57
N ALA A 57 0.43 9.03 4.13
CA ALA A 57 -0.20 9.19 5.44
C ALA A 57 0.77 9.62 6.58
N ILE A 58 2.07 9.32 6.47
CA ILE A 58 3.11 9.64 7.46
C ILE A 58 4.10 10.76 7.07
N ASN A 59 3.69 11.70 6.20
CA ASN A 59 4.51 12.87 5.79
C ASN A 59 5.85 12.55 5.12
N LYS A 60 5.96 11.41 4.42
CA LYS A 60 7.17 11.06 3.62
C LYS A 60 7.05 11.44 2.15
N ILE A 61 5.82 11.57 1.66
CA ILE A 61 5.49 12.08 0.33
C ILE A 61 4.66 13.33 0.51
N ASP A 62 5.04 14.47 -0.05
CA ASP A 62 4.34 15.75 0.17
C ASP A 62 2.99 15.85 -0.54
N LEU A 63 2.89 15.31 -1.75
CA LEU A 63 1.70 15.38 -2.58
C LEU A 63 1.34 13.99 -3.12
N LEU A 64 0.13 13.53 -2.80
CA LEU A 64 -0.51 12.39 -3.45
C LEU A 64 -1.46 12.95 -4.51
N ASP A 65 -1.00 12.98 -5.76
CA ASP A 65 -1.75 13.52 -6.90
C ASP A 65 -2.92 12.58 -7.31
N LEU A 66 -3.49 12.77 -8.50
CA LEU A 66 -4.50 11.89 -9.05
C LEU A 66 -3.90 10.51 -9.43
N PRO A 67 -4.67 9.43 -9.28
CA PRO A 67 -4.26 8.07 -9.63
C PRO A 67 -4.30 7.85 -11.15
N ILE A 68 -3.38 8.47 -11.86
CA ILE A 68 -3.23 8.41 -13.32
C ILE A 68 -1.99 7.60 -13.70
N GLU A 69 -0.93 7.72 -12.90
CA GLU A 69 0.34 7.03 -13.11
C GLU A 69 0.69 6.20 -11.87
N HIS A 70 1.34 5.06 -12.11
CA HIS A 70 1.87 4.22 -11.04
C HIS A 70 2.93 4.95 -10.22
N CYS A 71 3.02 4.60 -8.94
CA CYS A 71 4.08 5.07 -8.08
C CYS A 71 5.47 4.68 -8.62
N ASN A 72 6.44 5.60 -8.49
CA ASN A 72 7.83 5.28 -8.81
C ASN A 72 8.44 4.45 -7.68
N ILE A 73 8.50 3.13 -7.88
CA ILE A 73 9.04 2.18 -6.92
C ILE A 73 10.48 2.54 -6.51
N GLY A 74 11.31 3.05 -7.43
CA GLY A 74 12.68 3.44 -7.14
C GLY A 74 12.75 4.59 -6.14
N GLU A 75 12.01 5.67 -6.40
CA GLU A 75 11.91 6.82 -5.48
C GLU A 75 11.25 6.44 -4.15
N MET A 76 10.27 5.54 -4.18
CA MET A 76 9.61 5.02 -2.98
C MET A 76 10.58 4.28 -2.07
N PHE A 77 11.50 3.48 -2.64
CA PHE A 77 12.50 2.76 -1.84
C PHE A 77 13.47 3.70 -1.12
N ASP A 78 13.79 4.86 -1.70
CA ASP A 78 14.66 5.86 -1.08
C ASP A 78 14.02 6.53 0.15
N LEU A 79 12.69 6.38 0.33
CA LEU A 79 11.94 6.90 1.48
C LEU A 79 11.85 5.89 2.64
N LEU A 80 12.20 4.63 2.41
CA LEU A 80 12.11 3.55 3.39
C LEU A 80 13.48 3.25 4.01
N PRO A 81 13.53 2.74 5.25
CA PRO A 81 14.78 2.23 5.82
C PRO A 81 15.39 1.14 4.94
N GLY A 82 16.72 1.18 4.79
CA GLY A 82 17.44 0.12 4.09
C GLY A 82 17.28 -1.24 4.79
N PRO A 83 17.49 -2.38 4.09
CA PRO A 83 17.26 -3.73 4.64
C PRO A 83 18.07 -4.12 5.90
N PHE A 84 19.05 -3.31 6.31
CA PHE A 84 19.85 -3.53 7.53
C PHE A 84 19.96 -2.26 8.38
N GLU A 85 19.14 -1.26 8.07
CA GLU A 85 19.06 -0.04 8.86
C GLU A 85 18.02 -0.22 9.96
N PRO A 86 18.32 0.22 11.21
CA PRO A 86 17.35 0.14 12.29
C PRO A 86 16.06 0.87 11.92
N THR A 87 14.94 0.16 11.98
CA THR A 87 13.61 0.67 11.63
C THR A 87 12.98 1.47 12.77
N GLN A 88 13.45 1.25 14.00
CA GLN A 88 12.87 1.83 15.20
C GLN A 88 12.92 3.37 15.21
N ASP A 89 14.05 3.97 14.80
CA ASP A 89 14.16 5.43 14.69
C ASP A 89 13.23 5.98 13.61
N TYR A 90 13.07 5.27 12.49
CA TYR A 90 12.17 5.67 11.42
C TYR A 90 10.71 5.68 11.91
N ILE A 91 10.29 4.64 12.62
CA ILE A 91 8.93 4.50 13.15
C ILE A 91 8.65 5.55 14.23
N GLN A 92 9.59 5.78 15.16
CA GLN A 92 9.41 6.77 16.24
C GLN A 92 9.33 8.21 15.72
N ASN A 93 10.03 8.51 14.62
CA ASN A 93 10.04 9.84 14.02
C ASN A 93 8.99 9.99 12.90
N ALA A 94 8.18 8.97 12.61
CA ALA A 94 7.09 9.08 11.66
C ALA A 94 6.00 10.01 12.22
N THR A 95 5.55 10.97 11.40
CA THR A 95 4.52 11.93 11.81
C THR A 95 3.30 11.74 10.93
N VAL A 96 2.18 11.34 11.53
CA VAL A 96 0.94 11.16 10.80
C VAL A 96 0.39 12.52 10.36
N ARG A 97 -0.09 12.59 9.12
CA ARG A 97 -0.81 13.75 8.58
C ARG A 97 -2.02 14.13 9.43
N SER A 98 -2.46 15.38 9.31
CA SER A 98 -3.59 15.84 10.12
C SER A 98 -4.88 15.09 9.75
N LYS A 99 -5.78 14.89 10.73
CA LYS A 99 -7.07 14.23 10.49
C LYS A 99 -7.87 14.88 9.34
N PRO A 100 -7.99 16.22 9.24
CA PRO A 100 -8.68 16.84 8.12
C PRO A 100 -8.08 16.48 6.76
N GLU A 101 -6.75 16.51 6.62
CA GLU A 101 -6.09 16.15 5.35
C GLU A 101 -6.34 14.70 4.95
N ILE A 102 -6.29 13.77 5.91
CA ILE A 102 -6.58 12.35 5.67
C ILE A 102 -8.04 12.17 5.24
N LEU A 103 -8.98 12.81 5.93
CA LEU A 103 -10.41 12.70 5.62
C LEU A 103 -10.78 13.37 4.29
N ASP A 104 -10.15 14.49 3.95
CA ASP A 104 -10.34 15.16 2.65
C ASP A 104 -9.82 14.27 1.51
N LYS A 105 -8.68 13.59 1.70
CA LYS A 105 -8.15 12.65 0.72
C LYS A 105 -9.02 11.38 0.61
N LEU A 106 -9.54 10.87 1.73
CA LEU A 106 -10.50 9.76 1.75
C LEU A 106 -11.76 10.11 0.96
N ASP A 107 -12.37 11.26 1.22
CA ASP A 107 -13.58 11.71 0.49
C ASP A 107 -13.31 11.83 -1.02
N LEU A 108 -12.15 12.39 -1.41
CA LEU A 108 -11.75 12.45 -2.81
C LEU A 108 -11.59 11.06 -3.43
N ILE A 109 -10.81 10.17 -2.81
CA ILE A 109 -10.57 8.80 -3.31
C ILE A 109 -11.89 8.04 -3.43
N TYR A 110 -12.75 8.12 -2.42
CA TYR A 110 -14.06 7.47 -2.42
C TYR A 110 -14.92 7.93 -3.61
N ARG A 111 -15.01 9.25 -3.85
CA ARG A 111 -15.78 9.81 -4.96
C ARG A 111 -15.22 9.45 -6.32
N LEU A 112 -13.89 9.46 -6.47
CA LEU A 112 -13.22 9.06 -7.70
C LEU A 112 -13.46 7.58 -7.98
N HIS A 113 -13.31 6.72 -6.97
CA HIS A 113 -13.53 5.28 -7.09
C HIS A 113 -14.99 4.96 -7.42
N TRP A 114 -15.95 5.61 -6.76
CA TRP A 114 -17.36 5.51 -7.12
C TRP A 114 -17.63 5.90 -8.58
N ALA A 115 -17.13 7.06 -9.02
CA ALA A 115 -17.34 7.55 -10.38
C ALA A 115 -16.70 6.64 -11.44
N ALA A 116 -15.47 6.16 -11.19
CA ALA A 116 -14.78 5.22 -12.07
C ALA A 116 -15.53 3.89 -12.17
N ARG A 117 -16.07 3.38 -11.06
CA ARG A 117 -16.86 2.15 -11.04
C ARG A 117 -18.20 2.31 -11.74
N ASP A 118 -18.91 3.42 -11.55
CA ASP A 118 -20.17 3.70 -12.27
C ASP A 118 -19.93 3.80 -13.79
N ALA A 119 -18.87 4.50 -14.22
CA ALA A 119 -18.48 4.56 -15.63
C ALA A 119 -18.19 3.17 -16.20
N ASN A 120 -17.40 2.36 -15.51
CA ASN A 120 -17.08 0.99 -15.91
C ASN A 120 -18.34 0.10 -16.01
N LEU A 121 -19.23 0.16 -15.02
CA LEU A 121 -20.52 -0.55 -15.03
C LEU A 121 -21.42 -0.15 -16.21
N ARG A 122 -21.32 1.11 -16.65
CA ARG A 122 -22.07 1.65 -17.79
C ARG A 122 -21.35 1.48 -19.13
N ASN A 123 -20.17 0.84 -19.15
CA ASN A 123 -19.29 0.75 -20.32
C ASN A 123 -18.98 2.13 -20.92
N GLN A 124 -18.69 3.10 -20.05
CA GLN A 124 -18.27 4.45 -20.40
C GLN A 124 -16.79 4.65 -20.06
N ASP A 125 -16.15 5.58 -20.75
CA ASP A 125 -14.77 5.96 -20.45
C ASP A 125 -14.69 6.56 -19.04
N ILE A 126 -13.70 6.12 -18.26
CA ILE A 126 -13.43 6.68 -16.94
C ILE A 126 -12.90 8.10 -17.13
N PRO A 127 -13.53 9.13 -16.51
CA PRO A 127 -13.11 10.50 -16.69
C PRO A 127 -11.70 10.77 -16.14
N GLY A 128 -10.91 11.58 -16.86
CA GLY A 128 -9.64 12.13 -16.37
C GLY A 128 -8.46 11.17 -16.41
N ASP A 129 -8.49 10.15 -17.28
CA ASP A 129 -7.45 9.13 -17.46
C ASP A 129 -7.11 8.39 -16.15
N ILE A 130 -8.08 8.34 -15.24
CA ILE A 130 -7.94 7.73 -13.93
C ILE A 130 -7.83 6.21 -14.07
N ASP A 131 -6.82 5.65 -13.42
CA ASP A 131 -6.63 4.22 -13.31
C ASP A 131 -7.41 3.68 -12.10
N ILE A 132 -8.41 2.85 -12.39
CA ILE A 132 -9.28 2.26 -11.37
C ILE A 132 -8.57 1.23 -10.50
N GLU A 133 -7.52 0.57 -11.01
CA GLU A 133 -6.74 -0.42 -10.26
C GLU A 133 -5.86 0.30 -9.23
N ILE A 134 -5.26 1.44 -9.58
CA ILE A 134 -4.55 2.30 -8.61
C ILE A 134 -5.53 2.83 -7.55
N LEU A 135 -6.70 3.32 -7.95
CA LEU A 135 -7.73 3.79 -7.03
C LEU A 135 -8.17 2.72 -6.03
N GLN A 136 -8.24 1.47 -6.47
CA GLN A 136 -8.64 0.38 -5.59
C GLN A 136 -7.64 0.18 -4.46
N GLU A 137 -6.34 0.14 -4.77
CA GLU A 137 -5.28 0.02 -3.76
C GLU A 137 -5.24 1.26 -2.85
N TRP A 138 -5.35 2.46 -3.41
CA TRP A 138 -5.40 3.67 -2.59
C TRP A 138 -6.63 3.71 -1.67
N HIS A 139 -7.80 3.32 -2.16
CA HIS A 139 -9.01 3.24 -1.32
C HIS A 139 -8.85 2.22 -0.20
N TYR A 140 -8.22 1.08 -0.50
CA TYR A 140 -7.90 0.06 0.49
C TYR A 140 -6.99 0.61 1.59
N ALA A 141 -5.83 1.16 1.23
CA ALA A 141 -4.88 1.67 2.19
C ALA A 141 -5.45 2.82 3.04
N ILE A 142 -6.22 3.74 2.46
CA ILE A 142 -6.77 4.86 3.23
C ILE A 142 -7.93 4.45 4.15
N ASN A 143 -8.73 3.44 3.77
CA ASN A 143 -9.73 2.86 4.67
C ASN A 143 -9.07 2.25 5.91
N TRP A 144 -7.92 1.58 5.75
CA TRP A 144 -7.12 1.09 6.88
C TRP A 144 -6.62 2.24 7.77
N VAL A 145 -6.06 3.30 7.17
CA VAL A 145 -5.59 4.49 7.92
C VAL A 145 -6.71 5.13 8.75
N THR A 146 -7.96 5.05 8.28
CA THR A 146 -9.13 5.60 8.96
C THR A 146 -9.87 4.62 9.88
N TYR A 147 -9.27 3.45 10.18
CA TYR A 147 -9.84 2.42 11.05
C TYR A 147 -11.19 1.87 10.57
N TYR A 148 -11.34 1.67 9.25
CA TYR A 148 -12.52 0.97 8.71
C TYR A 148 -12.59 -0.48 9.20
N ASN A 149 -11.44 -1.15 9.27
CA ASN A 149 -11.24 -2.45 9.91
C ASN A 149 -9.84 -2.45 10.57
N ASP A 150 -9.68 -3.24 11.63
CA ASP A 150 -8.40 -3.36 12.34
C ASP A 150 -7.44 -4.34 11.63
N ASP A 151 -7.98 -5.33 10.91
CA ASP A 151 -7.18 -6.28 10.15
C ASP A 151 -6.92 -5.75 8.73
N TRP A 152 -5.63 -5.65 8.38
CA TRP A 152 -5.19 -5.24 7.06
C TRP A 152 -5.78 -6.12 5.97
N ASP A 153 -5.86 -7.45 6.15
CA ASP A 153 -6.31 -8.38 5.10
C ASP A 153 -7.85 -8.37 4.90
N ASP A 154 -8.60 -7.75 5.82
CA ASP A 154 -10.08 -7.70 5.79
C ASP A 154 -10.63 -6.30 5.42
N ILE A 155 -9.79 -5.42 4.89
CA ILE A 155 -10.23 -4.09 4.44
C ILE A 155 -11.10 -4.22 3.18
N GLN A 156 -12.19 -3.47 3.16
CA GLN A 156 -13.11 -3.41 2.02
C GLN A 156 -13.07 -2.03 1.37
N THR A 157 -13.40 -1.99 0.08
CA THR A 157 -13.42 -0.78 -0.76
C THR A 157 -14.79 -0.56 -1.38
N ASP A 158 -15.84 -0.84 -0.59
CA ASP A 158 -17.22 -0.73 -1.04
C ASP A 158 -17.54 0.68 -1.52
N THR A 159 -18.05 0.74 -2.75
CA THR A 159 -18.45 1.95 -3.49
C THR A 159 -19.76 1.69 -4.22
#